data_AF-A0A8T5QL80-F1
#
_entry.id   AF-A0A8T5QL80-F1
#
_cell.length_a   1.000
_cell.length_b   1.000
_cell.length_c   1.000
_cell.angle_alpha   90.00
_cell.angle_beta   90.00
_cell.angle_gamma   90.00
#
_symmetry.space_group_name_H-M   'P 1'
#
loop_
_entity.id
_entity.type
_entity.pdbx_description
1 polymer ?
#
loop_
_entity_poly.entity_id
_entity_poly.type
_entity_poly.pdbx_seq_one_letter_code
_entity_poly.pdbx_strand_id
1 'polypeptide(L)'
;MKYFKAFIAGMILPAVISPILLLYLSIVGEMNVISRLPGLYLGSILWGIWNIIFVSTMKKVPINDRNDKIGAYGAVYGLFTVLINSFYFEITSVITKFSDSSIIWFLIIYPLALFFIWKYIVNALNLIFDVY
;
A
#
# COMPACT_ATOMS: atom_id res chain seq x y z
N MET A 1 15.08 0.67 -18.57
CA MET A 1 13.90 1.39 -18.03
C MET A 1 12.96 0.54 -17.18
N LYS A 2 13.19 -0.78 -17.02
CA LYS A 2 12.29 -1.71 -16.30
C LYS A 2 11.88 -1.23 -14.90
N TYR A 3 12.83 -0.77 -14.09
CA TYR A 3 12.55 -0.29 -12.72
C TYR A 3 11.75 1.01 -12.69
N PHE A 4 11.95 1.91 -13.65
CA PHE A 4 11.16 3.14 -13.76
C PHE A 4 9.71 2.83 -14.14
N LYS A 5 9.50 1.90 -15.08
CA LYS A 5 8.16 1.41 -15.43
C LYS A 5 7.46 0.73 -14.24
N ALA A 6 8.20 -0.08 -13.48
CA ALA A 6 7.69 -0.70 -12.25
C ALA A 6 7.31 0.34 -11.19
N PHE A 7 8.15 1.36 -11.01
CA PHE A 7 7.86 2.46 -10.10
C PHE A 7 6.53 3.14 -10.44
N ILE A 8 6.37 3.56 -11.70
CA ILE A 8 5.14 4.19 -12.18
C ILE A 8 3.94 3.25 -12.01
N ALA A 9 4.06 1.98 -12.44
CA ALA A 9 2.99 0.99 -12.30
C ALA A 9 2.56 0.81 -10.82
N GLY A 10 3.50 0.85 -9.88
CA GLY A 10 3.21 0.74 -8.45
C GLY A 10 2.56 1.99 -7.85
N MET A 11 2.85 3.18 -8.41
CA MET A 11 2.29 4.44 -7.92
C MET A 11 0.85 4.71 -8.36
N ILE A 12 0.41 4.13 -9.48
CA ILE A 12 -0.87 4.50 -10.12
C ILE A 12 -2.05 4.28 -9.18
N LEU A 13 -2.15 3.10 -8.57
CA LEU A 13 -3.30 2.78 -7.72
C LEU A 13 -3.45 3.76 -6.54
N PRO A 14 -2.43 3.98 -5.69
CA PRO A 14 -2.56 4.94 -4.61
C PRO A 14 -2.71 6.38 -5.11
N ALA A 15 -2.10 6.74 -6.24
CA ALA A 15 -2.27 8.08 -6.84
C ALA A 15 -3.70 8.33 -7.34
N VAL A 16 -4.42 7.29 -7.79
CA VAL A 16 -5.82 7.40 -8.21
C VAL A 16 -6.77 7.38 -7.01
N ILE A 17 -6.50 6.55 -5.99
CA ILE A 17 -7.36 6.43 -4.81
C ILE A 17 -7.24 7.66 -3.90
N SER A 18 -6.04 8.22 -3.73
CA SER A 18 -5.80 9.29 -2.74
C SER A 18 -6.66 10.54 -2.98
N PRO A 19 -6.82 11.08 -4.20
CA PRO A 19 -7.71 12.21 -4.46
C PRO A 19 -9.18 11.92 -4.14
N ILE A 20 -9.65 10.69 -4.42
CA ILE A 20 -11.03 10.27 -4.12
C ILE A 20 -11.24 10.21 -2.61
N LEU A 21 -10.28 9.63 -1.88
CA LEU A 21 -10.30 9.56 -0.42
C LEU A 21 -10.31 10.97 0.21
N LEU A 22 -9.48 11.88 -0.31
CA LEU A 22 -9.42 13.27 0.14
C LEU A 22 -10.73 14.03 -0.11
N LEU A 23 -11.34 13.83 -1.28
CA LEU A 23 -12.63 14.43 -1.60
C LEU A 23 -13.71 13.95 -0.63
N TYR A 24 -13.79 12.63 -0.40
CA TYR A 24 -14.74 12.04 0.55
C TYR A 24 -14.57 12.62 1.96
N LEU A 25 -13.34 12.64 2.47
CA LEU A 25 -13.05 13.17 3.79
C LEU A 25 -13.37 14.67 3.92
N SER A 26 -13.17 15.44 2.85
CA SER A 26 -13.52 16.86 2.82
C SER A 26 -15.04 17.07 2.90
N ILE A 27 -15.85 16.23 2.24
CA ILE A 27 -17.32 16.31 2.28
C ILE A 27 -17.87 15.96 3.66
N VAL A 28 -17.24 15.01 4.38
CA VAL A 28 -17.65 14.59 5.72
C VAL A 28 -17.24 15.59 6.81
N GLY A 29 -16.58 16.70 6.44
CA GLY A 29 -16.22 17.77 7.37
C GLY A 29 -14.90 17.56 8.11
N GLU A 30 -14.11 16.55 7.73
CA GLU A 30 -12.80 16.25 8.31
C GLU A 30 -11.71 17.15 7.69
N MET A 31 -11.86 18.48 7.79
CA MET A 31 -10.95 19.45 7.17
C MET A 31 -9.48 19.32 7.62
N ASN A 32 -9.24 18.72 8.79
CA ASN A 32 -7.90 18.41 9.28
C ASN A 32 -7.13 17.44 8.36
N VAL A 33 -7.82 16.74 7.45
CA VAL A 33 -7.23 15.81 6.49
C VAL A 33 -6.32 16.52 5.46
N ILE A 34 -6.55 17.80 5.17
CA ILE A 34 -5.67 18.59 4.27
C ILE A 34 -4.24 18.64 4.84
N SER A 35 -4.08 18.75 6.16
CA SER A 35 -2.75 18.70 6.81
C SER A 35 -2.02 17.37 6.64
N ARG A 36 -2.75 16.29 6.30
CA ARG A 36 -2.21 14.94 6.08
C ARG A 36 -1.86 14.64 4.63
N LEU A 37 -2.08 15.60 3.72
CA LEU A 37 -1.70 15.50 2.29
C LEU A 37 -0.27 14.97 2.08
N PRO A 38 0.78 15.46 2.78
CA PRO A 38 2.14 14.98 2.55
C PRO A 38 2.30 13.48 2.81
N GLY A 39 1.62 12.95 3.83
CA GLY A 39 1.65 11.52 4.17
C GLY A 39 0.98 10.64 3.11
N LEU A 40 -0.09 11.12 2.49
CA LEU A 40 -0.79 10.40 1.41
C LEU A 40 0.07 10.29 0.15
N TYR A 41 0.80 11.35 -0.21
CA TYR A 41 1.73 11.32 -1.34
C TYR A 41 2.96 10.44 -1.06
N LEU A 42 3.48 10.46 0.17
CA LEU A 42 4.55 9.55 0.60
C LEU A 42 4.13 8.08 0.51
N GLY A 43 2.88 7.77 0.85
CA GLY A 43 2.32 6.42 0.68
C GLY A 43 2.40 5.94 -0.77
N SER A 44 2.03 6.80 -1.73
CA SER A 44 2.14 6.48 -3.16
C SER A 44 3.58 6.21 -3.60
N ILE A 45 4.53 7.02 -3.15
CA ILE A 45 5.95 6.86 -3.47
C ILE A 45 6.50 5.55 -2.89
N LEU A 46 6.22 5.27 -1.61
CA LEU A 46 6.66 4.03 -0.94
C LEU A 46 6.08 2.80 -1.62
N TRP A 47 4.83 2.86 -2.08
CA TRP A 47 4.20 1.79 -2.84
C TRP A 47 4.91 1.55 -4.18
N GLY A 48 5.24 2.62 -4.91
CA GLY A 48 6.05 2.56 -6.12
C GLY A 48 7.42 1.92 -5.87
N ILE A 49 8.13 2.35 -4.83
CA ILE A 49 9.43 1.78 -4.42
C ILE A 49 9.28 0.29 -4.08
N TRP A 50 8.22 -0.10 -3.37
CA TRP A 50 7.98 -1.50 -3.03
C TRP A 50 7.79 -2.37 -4.27
N ASN A 51 7.16 -1.84 -5.33
CA ASN A 51 7.02 -2.56 -6.59
C ASN A 51 8.37 -2.73 -7.30
N ILE A 52 9.27 -1.75 -7.22
CA ILE A 52 10.66 -1.91 -7.68
C ILE A 52 11.36 -3.03 -6.90
N ILE A 53 11.21 -3.05 -5.57
CA ILE A 53 11.80 -4.09 -4.71
C ILE A 53 11.28 -5.46 -5.15
N PHE A 54 9.97 -5.62 -5.33
CA PHE A 54 9.40 -6.85 -5.86
C PHE A 54 10.04 -7.25 -7.20
N VAL A 55 10.08 -6.37 -8.19
CA VAL A 55 10.63 -6.69 -9.53
C VAL A 55 12.11 -7.06 -9.46
N SER A 56 12.90 -6.41 -8.59
CA SER A 56 14.33 -6.71 -8.41
C SER A 56 14.60 -8.01 -7.65
N THR A 57 13.68 -8.45 -6.79
CA THR A 57 13.87 -9.60 -5.90
C THR A 57 13.02 -10.81 -6.25
N MET A 58 12.05 -10.70 -7.18
CA MET A 58 11.11 -11.78 -7.52
C MET A 58 11.80 -13.08 -7.96
N LYS A 59 13.00 -13.01 -8.56
CA LYS A 59 13.77 -14.19 -8.96
C LYS A 59 14.39 -14.96 -7.78
N LYS A 60 14.53 -14.30 -6.63
CA LYS A 60 15.14 -14.86 -5.41
C LYS A 60 14.11 -15.49 -4.47
N VAL A 61 12.83 -15.26 -4.70
CA VAL A 61 11.76 -15.77 -3.83
C VAL A 61 11.33 -17.17 -4.27
N PRO A 62 11.35 -18.17 -3.37
CA PRO A 62 11.07 -19.58 -3.67
C PRO A 62 9.56 -19.87 -3.80
N ILE A 63 8.82 -18.98 -4.48
CA ILE A 63 7.42 -19.17 -4.84
C ILE A 63 7.38 -19.35 -6.36
N ASN A 64 6.78 -20.44 -6.83
CA ASN A 64 6.75 -20.76 -8.27
C ASN A 64 5.73 -19.91 -9.04
N ASP A 65 4.54 -19.71 -8.45
CA ASP A 65 3.49 -18.91 -9.08
C ASP A 65 3.78 -17.39 -8.96
N ARG A 66 3.76 -16.69 -10.09
CA ARG A 66 4.01 -15.23 -10.15
C ARG A 66 2.94 -14.42 -9.42
N ASN A 67 1.68 -14.81 -9.56
CA ASN A 67 0.53 -14.11 -8.98
C ASN A 67 0.54 -14.26 -7.46
N ASP A 68 0.90 -15.44 -6.95
CA ASP A 68 1.05 -15.64 -5.51
C ASP A 68 2.29 -14.95 -4.97
N LYS A 69 3.38 -14.89 -5.75
CA LYS A 69 4.58 -14.15 -5.37
C LYS A 69 4.30 -12.66 -5.23
N ILE A 70 3.67 -12.03 -6.22
CA ILE A 70 3.34 -10.60 -6.13
C ILE A 70 2.32 -10.33 -5.02
N GLY A 71 1.34 -11.23 -4.83
CA GLY A 71 0.41 -11.17 -3.70
C GLY A 71 1.13 -11.21 -2.36
N ALA A 72 2.11 -12.11 -2.19
CA ALA A 72 2.91 -12.20 -0.96
C ALA A 72 3.67 -10.89 -0.67
N TYR A 73 4.21 -10.22 -1.69
CA TYR A 73 4.82 -8.89 -1.51
C TYR A 73 3.82 -7.85 -1.07
N GLY A 74 2.58 -7.92 -1.58
CA GLY A 74 1.48 -7.08 -1.11
C GLY A 74 1.13 -7.33 0.35
N ALA A 75 1.04 -8.59 0.76
CA ALA A 75 0.78 -8.96 2.15
C ALA A 75 1.88 -8.44 3.09
N VAL A 76 3.15 -8.64 2.72
CA VAL A 76 4.30 -8.16 3.51
C VAL A 76 4.29 -6.63 3.60
N TYR A 77 4.04 -5.93 2.49
CA TYR A 77 3.88 -4.48 2.52
C TYR A 77 2.77 -4.06 3.49
N GLY A 78 1.60 -4.72 3.39
CA GLY A 78 0.47 -4.43 4.26
C GLY A 78 0.76 -4.64 5.73
N LEU A 79 1.48 -5.70 6.06
CA LEU A 79 1.92 -5.96 7.43
C LEU A 79 2.81 -4.81 7.93
N PHE A 80 3.82 -4.41 7.15
CA PHE A 80 4.69 -3.27 7.51
C PHE A 80 3.89 -1.98 7.68
N THR A 81 2.99 -1.67 6.74
CA THR A 81 2.18 -0.46 6.80
C THR A 81 1.29 -0.45 8.04
N VAL A 82 0.64 -1.55 8.40
CA VAL A 82 -0.19 -1.62 9.61
C VAL A 82 0.67 -1.45 10.84
N LEU A 83 1.79 -2.17 10.95
CA LEU A 83 2.68 -2.06 12.10
C LEU A 83 3.17 -0.63 12.28
N ILE A 84 3.67 0.01 11.22
CA ILE A 84 4.14 1.40 11.27
C ILE A 84 3.00 2.34 11.69
N ASN A 85 1.81 2.20 11.11
CA ASN A 85 0.69 3.07 11.47
C ASN A 85 0.21 2.81 12.90
N SER A 86 0.02 1.56 13.32
CA SER A 86 -0.38 1.20 14.67
C SER A 86 0.60 1.72 15.72
N PHE A 87 1.92 1.53 15.52
CA PHE A 87 2.93 2.05 16.44
C PHE A 87 3.04 3.58 16.40
N TYR A 88 2.95 4.20 15.21
CA TYR A 88 2.96 5.66 15.09
C TYR A 88 1.74 6.28 15.79
N PHE A 89 0.54 5.70 15.64
CA PHE A 89 -0.66 6.16 16.32
C PHE A 89 -0.59 5.98 17.84
N GLU A 90 -0.02 4.88 18.35
CA GLU A 90 0.18 4.72 19.80
C GLU A 90 1.16 5.77 20.35
N ILE A 91 2.25 6.04 19.65
CA ILE A 91 3.30 6.97 20.09
C ILE A 91 2.87 8.44 19.97
N THR A 92 2.01 8.80 19.01
CA THR A 92 1.64 10.20 18.71
C THR A 92 0.26 10.62 19.23
N SER A 93 -0.46 9.76 19.95
CA SER A 93 -1.91 9.85 20.19
C SER A 93 -2.44 11.19 20.75
N VAL A 94 -2.83 12.07 19.82
CA VAL A 94 -3.83 13.15 19.98
C VAL A 94 -5.22 12.68 19.51
N ILE A 95 -5.34 11.53 18.86
CA ILE A 95 -6.61 11.00 18.33
C ILE A 95 -6.80 9.56 18.82
N THR A 96 -7.98 9.34 19.42
CA THR A 96 -8.65 8.10 19.81
C THR A 96 -7.81 6.81 19.72
N LYS A 97 -7.51 6.24 20.90
CA LYS A 97 -6.99 4.87 20.99
C LYS A 97 -8.00 3.92 20.33
N PHE A 98 -7.61 3.29 19.23
CA PHE A 98 -8.37 2.15 18.69
C PHE A 98 -8.43 1.07 19.78
N SER A 99 -9.55 0.34 19.86
CA SER A 99 -9.61 -0.81 20.77
C SER A 99 -8.58 -1.87 20.34
N ASP A 100 -8.03 -2.61 21.30
CA ASP A 100 -7.09 -3.71 21.03
C ASP A 100 -7.65 -4.69 19.99
N SER A 101 -8.97 -4.95 20.06
CA SER A 101 -9.67 -5.80 19.09
C SER A 101 -9.60 -5.24 17.66
N SER A 102 -9.73 -3.92 17.49
CA SER A 102 -9.64 -3.25 16.18
C SER A 102 -8.23 -3.33 15.61
N ILE A 103 -7.19 -3.20 16.46
CA ILE A 103 -5.79 -3.34 16.04
C ILE A 103 -5.52 -4.75 15.51
N ILE A 104 -5.99 -5.78 16.22
CA ILE A 104 -5.87 -7.18 15.77
C ILE A 104 -6.57 -7.38 14.42
N TRP A 105 -7.78 -6.83 14.25
CA TRP A 105 -8.48 -6.91 12.97
C TRP A 105 -7.72 -6.23 11.84
N PHE A 106 -7.12 -5.05 12.07
CA PHE A 106 -6.31 -4.38 11.06
C PHE A 106 -5.05 -5.18 10.69
N LEU A 107 -4.40 -5.83 11.66
CA LEU A 107 -3.23 -6.69 11.42
C LEU A 107 -3.53 -7.90 10.54
N ILE A 108 -4.79 -8.34 10.47
CA ILE A 108 -5.21 -9.48 9.63
C ILE A 108 -5.79 -9.00 8.30
N ILE A 109 -6.77 -8.10 8.36
CA ILE A 109 -7.55 -7.70 7.19
C ILE A 109 -6.69 -6.91 6.20
N TYR A 110 -5.83 -6.02 6.68
CA TYR A 110 -5.10 -5.12 5.79
C TYR A 110 -4.00 -5.83 4.97
N PRO A 111 -3.17 -6.74 5.55
CA PRO A 111 -2.29 -7.59 4.74
C PRO A 111 -3.05 -8.46 3.74
N LEU A 112 -4.21 -9.00 4.13
CA LEU A 112 -5.04 -9.82 3.24
C LEU A 112 -5.60 -8.99 2.08
N ALA A 113 -6.09 -7.78 2.36
CA ALA A 113 -6.57 -6.87 1.32
C ALA A 113 -5.44 -6.52 0.33
N LEU A 114 -4.24 -6.21 0.85
CA LEU A 114 -3.10 -5.91 -0.01
C LEU A 114 -2.58 -7.12 -0.77
N PHE A 115 -2.69 -8.34 -0.23
CA PHE A 115 -2.40 -9.55 -0.99
C PHE A 115 -3.20 -9.58 -2.29
N PHE A 116 -4.53 -9.40 -2.20
CA PHE A 116 -5.39 -9.44 -3.38
C PHE A 116 -5.21 -8.23 -4.30
N ILE A 117 -5.04 -7.03 -3.75
CA ILE A 117 -4.75 -5.83 -4.54
C ILE A 117 -3.48 -6.02 -5.37
N TRP A 118 -2.42 -6.55 -4.76
CA TRP A 118 -1.17 -6.79 -5.48
C TRP A 118 -1.28 -7.92 -6.49
N LYS A 119 -1.95 -9.01 -6.12
CA LYS A 119 -2.19 -10.18 -6.97
C LYS A 119 -2.94 -9.83 -8.26
N TYR A 120 -3.96 -8.97 -8.17
CA TYR A 120 -4.83 -8.67 -9.30
C TYR A 120 -4.51 -7.32 -9.95
N ILE A 121 -4.41 -6.25 -9.17
CA ILE A 121 -4.31 -4.88 -9.71
C ILE A 121 -2.86 -4.55 -10.05
N VAL A 122 -1.93 -4.69 -9.11
CA VAL A 122 -0.51 -4.33 -9.35
C VAL A 122 0.10 -5.24 -10.41
N ASN A 123 -0.26 -6.52 -10.41
CA ASN A 123 0.14 -7.47 -11.45
C ASN A 123 -0.36 -7.06 -12.84
N ALA A 124 -1.63 -6.66 -12.96
CA ALA A 124 -2.18 -6.16 -14.22
C ALA A 124 -1.48 -4.89 -14.69
N LEU A 125 -1.20 -3.94 -13.78
CA LEU A 125 -0.45 -2.73 -14.11
C LEU A 125 0.98 -3.07 -14.57
N ASN A 126 1.68 -3.97 -13.89
CA ASN A 126 3.01 -4.40 -14.32
C ASN A 126 3.01 -5.06 -15.72
N LEU A 127 1.92 -5.76 -16.10
CA LEU A 127 1.73 -6.27 -17.45
C LEU A 127 1.50 -5.15 -18.47
N ILE A 128 0.59 -4.20 -18.17
CA ILE A 128 0.26 -3.07 -19.05
C ILE A 128 1.48 -2.19 -19.35
N PHE A 129 2.37 -2.02 -18.36
CA PHE A 129 3.57 -1.20 -18.51
C PHE A 129 4.77 -1.94 -19.13
N ASP A 130 4.62 -3.21 -19.55
CA ASP A 130 5.68 -4.10 -20.01
C ASP A 130 6.86 -4.13 -19.02
N VAL A 131 6.55 -4.35 -17.74
CA VAL A 131 7.57 -4.51 -16.69
C VAL A 131 8.16 -5.91 -16.75
N TYR A 132 7.37 -6.91 -17.13
CA TYR A 132 7.79 -8.31 -17.19
C TYR A 132 8.60 -8.62 -18.44
#